data_AF-A0A180EQC6-F1
#
_entry.id   AF-A0A180EQC6-F1
#
_cell.length_a   1.000
_cell.length_b   1.000
_cell.length_c   1.000
_cell.angle_alpha   90.00
_cell.angle_beta   90.00
_cell.angle_gamma   90.00
#
_symmetry.space_group_name_H-M   'P 1'
#
loop_
_entity.id
_entity.type
_entity.pdbx_description
1 polymer ?
#
loop_
_entity_poly.entity_id
_entity_poly.type
_entity_poly.pdbx_seq_one_letter_code
_entity_poly.pdbx_strand_id
1 'polypeptide(L)'
;MERPTLTPYPMHLLARLLALVLFGTVLFLSSCDTETEFLTGDEVELRFSTDTLTFDTVFTDRGSATRIMQVYNDADDPVKIDRISVEGNEGVTYRFNVDGFSGPVAEEVIIWGGDSIFVFVEVFVDPTAPTAVSPFIAEDRLVFLTGNSRSDVELIAFGQNAFYINEFRRGRLGVLNCDAGEITLPNDLPVVIYGSLAVDDCKLIVQAGTEIYVHGGVQRDTDEIFTRNGGFFNDGLILVTETASIEMRGTADNPISVSTDRLEPEFRTDPAKYQGLIIRPGSRGNIIRHTSLLNSITGVLLDSLSEVLIENTTIAYTGGPAISAYQSDVTVRNTLIHSNFNNAVQFVKGGSLTMDHVTIANYGVDASALVLTNFTCDEETDLCIAAPMVTRIRNSIIAGSRESEMRLLDIFEGGELGAFDIEVANTVLRTGDDFLRSQDGLFANFYDVLCENCVNTVFDDALFLNIGQDDYRLDSLSVARNLGAFLPALPVDLEGVEREPGGTDAGALQFVPEG
;
A
#
# COMPACT_ATOMS: atom_id res chain seq x y z
N MET A 1 52.06 46.93 -102.79
CA MET A 1 50.94 47.38 -101.95
C MET A 1 50.23 46.11 -101.50
N GLU A 2 50.74 45.48 -100.45
CA GLU A 2 50.26 44.17 -99.98
C GLU A 2 49.49 44.36 -98.67
N ARG A 3 48.22 43.90 -98.66
CA ARG A 3 47.37 43.85 -97.47
C ARG A 3 47.70 42.58 -96.67
N PRO A 4 47.82 42.65 -95.33
CA PRO A 4 47.88 41.45 -94.51
C PRO A 4 46.48 40.90 -94.25
N THR A 5 46.35 39.59 -94.41
CA THR A 5 45.17 38.78 -94.10
C THR A 5 45.10 38.48 -92.59
N LEU A 6 43.97 38.79 -91.98
CA LEU A 6 43.63 38.40 -90.59
C LEU A 6 43.22 36.92 -90.56
N THR A 7 43.86 36.13 -89.69
CA THR A 7 43.47 34.75 -89.37
C THR A 7 42.43 34.73 -88.23
N PRO A 8 41.46 33.80 -88.23
CA PRO A 8 40.39 33.76 -87.24
C PRO A 8 40.84 33.08 -85.94
N TYR A 9 40.49 33.66 -84.79
CA TYR A 9 40.67 33.03 -83.47
C TYR A 9 39.78 31.79 -83.33
N PRO A 10 40.22 30.72 -82.63
CA PRO A 10 39.48 29.47 -82.55
C PRO A 10 38.28 29.62 -81.60
N MET A 11 37.10 29.86 -82.19
CA MET A 11 35.81 29.99 -81.50
C MET A 11 35.45 28.78 -80.60
N HIS A 12 36.11 27.64 -80.81
CA HIS A 12 35.94 26.43 -80.01
C HIS A 12 36.55 26.49 -78.61
N LEU A 13 37.59 27.30 -78.38
CA LEU A 13 38.23 27.40 -77.06
C LEU A 13 37.37 28.21 -76.09
N LEU A 14 36.79 29.32 -76.57
CA LEU A 14 35.90 30.18 -75.80
C LEU A 14 34.59 29.46 -75.45
N ALA A 15 34.03 28.70 -76.38
CA ALA A 15 32.83 27.89 -76.15
C ALA A 15 33.06 26.79 -75.11
N ARG A 16 34.23 26.14 -75.11
CA ARG A 16 34.60 25.15 -74.09
C ARG A 16 34.80 25.78 -72.71
N LEU A 17 35.38 26.98 -72.64
CA LEU A 17 35.55 27.70 -71.37
C LEU A 17 34.19 28.14 -70.79
N LEU A 18 33.29 28.65 -71.64
CA LEU A 18 31.93 29.01 -71.25
C LEU A 18 31.11 27.80 -70.79
N ALA A 19 31.24 26.65 -71.47
CA ALA A 19 30.60 25.41 -71.04
C ALA A 19 31.14 24.91 -69.70
N LEU A 20 32.44 25.05 -69.43
CA LEU A 20 33.07 24.64 -68.17
C LEU A 20 32.66 25.56 -67.01
N VAL A 21 32.58 26.88 -67.26
CA VAL A 21 32.07 27.85 -66.29
C VAL A 21 30.59 27.60 -66.01
N LEU A 22 29.78 27.36 -67.05
CA LEU A 22 28.35 27.07 -66.91
C LEU A 22 28.12 25.78 -66.12
N PHE A 23 28.88 24.72 -66.42
CA PHE A 23 28.84 23.44 -65.70
C PHE A 23 29.29 23.61 -64.23
N GLY A 24 30.33 24.43 -63.99
CA GLY A 24 30.75 24.81 -62.64
C GLY A 24 29.65 25.54 -61.86
N THR A 25 28.97 26.53 -62.46
CA THR A 25 27.85 27.24 -61.81
C THR A 25 26.65 26.34 -61.53
N VAL A 26 26.36 25.35 -62.37
CA VAL A 26 25.27 24.38 -62.11
C VAL A 26 25.60 23.49 -60.91
N LEU A 27 26.86 23.11 -60.72
CA LEU A 27 27.31 22.34 -59.56
C LEU A 27 27.28 23.14 -58.24
N PHE A 28 27.41 24.46 -58.28
CA PHE A 28 27.28 25.31 -57.09
C PHE A 28 25.82 25.63 -56.71
N LEU A 29 24.86 25.41 -57.62
CA LEU A 29 23.44 25.62 -57.38
C LEU A 29 22.69 24.36 -56.90
N SER A 30 23.37 23.21 -56.84
CA SER A 30 22.80 21.94 -56.35
C SER A 30 23.08 21.67 -54.87
N SER A 31 23.33 22.70 -54.06
CA SER A 31 23.28 22.58 -52.59
C SER A 31 21.84 22.75 -52.13
N CYS A 32 21.04 21.70 -52.34
CA CYS A 32 19.71 21.60 -51.76
C CYS A 32 19.91 21.19 -50.30
N ASP A 33 19.89 22.17 -49.40
CA ASP A 33 19.69 21.89 -47.98
C ASP A 33 18.22 21.47 -47.85
N THR A 34 17.97 20.17 -47.80
CA THR A 34 16.64 19.68 -47.47
C THR A 34 16.42 20.05 -46.02
N GLU A 35 15.64 21.12 -45.76
CA GLU A 35 15.09 21.38 -44.44
C GLU A 35 14.48 20.06 -43.96
N THR A 36 15.14 19.44 -43.00
CA THR A 36 14.73 18.13 -42.49
C THR A 36 13.49 18.41 -41.66
N GLU A 37 12.33 18.05 -42.16
CA GLU A 37 11.09 18.11 -41.39
C GLU A 37 11.18 17.04 -40.29
N PHE A 38 11.10 17.49 -39.04
CA PHE A 38 11.06 16.61 -37.88
C PHE A 38 9.61 16.36 -37.51
N LEU A 39 9.27 15.11 -37.17
CA LEU A 39 8.02 14.84 -36.48
C LEU A 39 8.04 15.56 -35.14
N THR A 40 6.97 16.30 -34.87
CA THR A 40 6.80 17.08 -33.64
C THR A 40 5.38 16.92 -33.13
N GLY A 41 5.20 17.04 -31.81
CA GLY A 41 3.88 17.02 -31.18
C GLY A 41 3.24 15.63 -31.15
N ASP A 42 1.93 15.58 -31.37
CA ASP A 42 1.07 14.42 -31.08
C ASP A 42 1.28 13.22 -32.03
N GLU A 43 2.03 13.40 -33.13
CA GLU A 43 2.37 12.32 -34.07
C GLU A 43 3.62 11.53 -33.66
N VAL A 44 4.29 11.93 -32.56
CA VAL A 44 5.51 11.28 -32.08
C VAL A 44 5.17 10.14 -31.12
N GLU A 45 5.38 8.90 -31.60
CA GLU A 45 5.34 7.69 -30.79
C GLU A 45 6.76 7.11 -30.61
N LEU A 46 7.34 7.32 -29.43
CA LEU A 46 8.61 6.69 -29.06
C LEU A 46 8.33 5.29 -28.49
N ARG A 47 9.08 4.29 -28.96
CA ARG A 47 9.09 2.97 -28.34
C ARG A 47 10.32 2.81 -27.46
N PHE A 48 10.13 2.27 -26.27
CA PHE A 48 11.22 2.02 -25.32
C PHE A 48 11.56 0.53 -25.28
N SER A 49 12.84 0.18 -25.09
CA SER A 49 13.24 -1.22 -24.92
C SER A 49 12.73 -1.83 -23.61
N THR A 50 12.36 -0.98 -22.64
CA THR A 50 11.80 -1.34 -21.35
C THR A 50 11.01 -0.15 -20.81
N ASP A 51 9.99 -0.42 -20.00
CA ASP A 51 9.20 0.57 -19.27
C ASP A 51 9.85 0.94 -17.92
N THR A 52 10.70 0.08 -17.37
CA THR A 52 11.27 0.21 -16.02
C THR A 52 12.76 -0.16 -16.00
N LEU A 53 13.59 0.75 -15.50
CA LEU A 53 15.00 0.50 -15.20
C LEU A 53 15.21 0.25 -13.70
N THR A 54 15.46 -1.01 -13.37
CA THR A 54 15.74 -1.43 -11.99
C THR A 54 17.24 -1.53 -11.71
N PHE A 55 17.66 -0.89 -10.61
CA PHE A 55 19.04 -0.82 -10.15
C PHE A 55 19.21 -1.69 -8.91
N ASP A 56 19.80 -2.87 -9.11
CA ASP A 56 20.19 -3.74 -8.00
C ASP A 56 21.38 -3.14 -7.26
N THR A 57 21.05 -2.46 -6.16
CA THR A 57 21.96 -1.64 -5.36
C THR A 57 22.06 -2.15 -3.93
N VAL A 58 21.65 -3.41 -3.67
CA VAL A 58 21.72 -4.09 -2.36
C VAL A 58 23.16 -4.44 -1.96
N PHE A 59 24.10 -3.53 -2.19
CA PHE A 59 25.45 -3.64 -1.69
C PHE A 59 25.47 -3.06 -0.27
N THR A 60 26.17 -3.73 0.64
CA THR A 60 26.43 -3.21 2.00
C THR A 60 27.38 -2.00 2.00
N ASP A 61 27.95 -1.67 0.84
CA ASP A 61 28.92 -0.60 0.62
C ASP A 61 28.37 0.42 -0.40
N ARG A 62 28.81 1.68 -0.28
CA ARG A 62 28.46 2.77 -1.23
C ARG A 62 28.77 2.35 -2.67
N GLY A 63 27.79 2.47 -3.56
CA GLY A 63 27.89 1.98 -4.92
C GLY A 63 27.22 2.88 -5.96
N SER A 64 27.69 2.78 -7.20
CA SER A 64 26.92 3.21 -8.37
C SER A 64 26.53 2.01 -9.21
N ALA A 65 25.31 2.05 -9.74
CA ALA A 65 24.81 1.04 -10.68
C ALA A 65 24.41 1.74 -11.98
N THR A 66 24.89 1.23 -13.11
CA THR A 66 24.53 1.72 -14.44
C THR A 66 23.66 0.70 -15.16
N ARG A 67 22.59 1.18 -15.79
CA ARG A 67 21.72 0.43 -16.69
C ARG A 67 21.67 1.11 -18.05
N ILE A 68 21.39 0.31 -19.07
CA ILE A 68 21.31 0.75 -20.46
C ILE A 68 19.94 0.41 -21.02
N MET A 69 19.38 1.31 -21.81
CA MET A 69 18.17 1.09 -22.58
C MET A 69 18.31 1.69 -23.98
N GLN A 70 17.42 1.29 -24.88
CA GLN A 70 17.27 1.89 -26.20
C GLN A 70 15.93 2.61 -26.30
N VAL A 71 15.94 3.73 -27.00
CA VAL A 71 14.74 4.46 -27.42
C VAL A 71 14.69 4.41 -28.93
N TYR A 72 13.57 3.96 -29.48
CA TYR A 72 13.38 3.74 -30.90
C TYR A 72 12.43 4.78 -31.47
N ASN A 73 12.75 5.24 -32.67
CA ASN A 73 11.81 5.90 -33.56
C ASN A 73 11.43 4.91 -34.67
N ASP A 74 10.25 4.30 -34.56
CA ASP A 74 9.77 3.34 -35.56
C ASP A 74 9.15 4.02 -36.80
N ALA A 75 9.00 5.35 -36.78
CA ALA A 75 8.51 6.13 -37.92
C ALA A 75 9.59 6.33 -38.99
N ASP A 76 9.17 6.63 -40.22
CA ASP A 76 10.09 6.89 -41.34
C ASP A 76 10.77 8.27 -41.25
N ASP A 77 10.10 9.23 -40.61
CA ASP A 77 10.58 10.60 -40.45
C ASP A 77 11.37 10.77 -39.13
N PRO A 78 12.40 11.64 -39.10
CA PRO A 78 13.19 11.84 -37.89
C PRO A 78 12.37 12.52 -36.79
N VAL A 79 12.53 12.04 -35.56
CA VAL A 79 11.93 12.62 -34.37
C VAL A 79 12.98 13.47 -33.65
N LYS A 80 12.58 14.66 -33.24
CA LYS A 80 13.39 15.54 -32.40
C LYS A 80 12.77 15.65 -31.02
N ILE A 81 13.45 15.10 -30.03
CA ILE A 81 13.06 15.18 -28.62
C ILE A 81 13.52 16.52 -28.08
N ASP A 82 12.58 17.35 -27.64
CA ASP A 82 12.87 18.69 -27.14
C ASP A 82 13.69 18.61 -25.85
N ARG A 83 13.31 17.70 -24.95
CA ARG A 83 13.93 17.58 -23.65
C ARG A 83 13.85 16.18 -23.07
N ILE A 84 14.97 15.71 -22.54
CA ILE A 84 15.07 14.51 -21.71
C ILE A 84 15.58 14.92 -20.34
N SER A 85 14.89 14.54 -19.26
CA SER A 85 15.30 14.85 -17.89
C SER A 85 14.75 13.87 -16.88
N VAL A 86 15.44 13.72 -15.75
CA VAL A 86 14.90 13.04 -14.56
C VAL A 86 14.00 14.03 -13.81
N GLU A 87 12.82 13.60 -13.34
CA GLU A 87 11.89 14.48 -12.60
C GLU A 87 12.51 14.97 -11.28
N GLY A 88 13.26 14.10 -10.59
CA GLY A 88 13.98 14.45 -9.37
C GLY A 88 13.06 14.47 -8.16
N ASN A 89 12.07 13.57 -8.14
CA ASN A 89 11.01 13.57 -7.14
C ASN A 89 11.48 13.02 -5.79
N GLU A 90 12.38 12.02 -5.76
CA GLU A 90 12.66 11.26 -4.52
C GLU A 90 14.12 10.82 -4.33
N GLY A 91 14.66 11.05 -3.13
CA GLY A 91 15.82 10.36 -2.56
C GLY A 91 17.13 10.42 -3.35
N VAL A 92 17.49 9.28 -3.97
CA VAL A 92 18.81 9.01 -4.57
C VAL A 92 19.01 9.82 -5.85
N THR A 93 20.27 10.08 -6.22
CA THR A 93 20.56 10.86 -7.41
C THR A 93 20.73 9.96 -8.64
N TYR A 94 19.86 10.15 -9.63
CA TYR A 94 20.01 9.58 -10.97
C TYR A 94 20.76 10.54 -11.89
N ARG A 95 21.67 9.99 -12.69
CA ARG A 95 22.37 10.65 -13.78
C ARG A 95 22.14 9.85 -15.04
N PHE A 96 22.15 10.50 -16.20
CA PHE A 96 22.07 9.77 -17.46
C PHE A 96 23.00 10.33 -18.51
N ASN A 97 23.23 9.54 -19.55
CA ASN A 97 23.86 9.92 -20.80
C ASN A 97 23.00 9.41 -21.95
N VAL A 98 22.53 10.30 -22.80
CA VAL A 98 21.74 9.98 -23.99
C VAL A 98 22.59 10.27 -25.22
N ASP A 99 23.05 9.22 -25.91
CA ASP A 99 23.86 9.31 -27.14
C ASP A 99 25.00 10.37 -27.08
N GLY A 100 25.70 10.45 -25.95
CA GLY A 100 26.80 11.39 -25.71
C GLY A 100 26.42 12.66 -24.93
N PHE A 101 25.13 13.01 -24.82
CA PHE A 101 24.64 14.11 -24.00
C PHE A 101 24.47 13.67 -22.54
N SER A 102 25.31 14.18 -21.64
CA SER A 102 25.17 13.92 -20.21
C SER A 102 24.10 14.82 -19.59
N GLY A 103 23.22 14.23 -18.76
CA GLY A 103 22.23 14.95 -17.97
C GLY A 103 22.82 15.93 -16.94
N PRO A 104 21.97 16.64 -16.18
CA PRO A 104 20.61 16.25 -15.78
C PRO A 104 19.50 16.59 -16.78
N VAL A 105 19.82 17.34 -17.84
CA VAL A 105 18.92 17.63 -18.96
C VAL A 105 19.70 17.44 -20.26
N ALA A 106 19.12 16.71 -21.21
CA ALA A 106 19.56 16.70 -22.60
C ALA A 106 18.47 17.37 -23.44
N GLU A 107 18.86 18.25 -24.37
CA GLU A 107 17.94 19.01 -25.20
C GLU A 107 18.20 18.70 -26.67
N GLU A 108 17.16 18.79 -27.49
CA GLU A 108 17.25 18.75 -28.96
C GLU A 108 17.90 17.44 -29.48
N VAL A 109 17.56 16.31 -28.84
CA VAL A 109 18.09 14.98 -29.19
C VAL A 109 17.32 14.44 -30.40
N ILE A 110 18.04 14.07 -31.45
CA ILE A 110 17.45 13.59 -32.71
C ILE A 110 17.56 12.06 -32.78
N ILE A 111 16.45 11.40 -33.12
CA ILE A 111 16.43 9.99 -33.50
C ILE A 111 15.96 9.91 -34.96
N TRP A 112 16.83 9.41 -35.84
CA TRP A 112 16.48 9.26 -37.25
C TRP A 112 15.38 8.22 -37.45
N GLY A 113 14.68 8.30 -38.59
CA GLY A 113 13.60 7.37 -38.91
C GLY A 113 14.10 5.93 -38.98
N GLY A 114 13.37 5.01 -38.34
CA GLY A 114 13.74 3.60 -38.21
C GLY A 114 15.00 3.32 -37.38
N ASP A 115 15.49 4.31 -36.62
CA ASP A 115 16.73 4.21 -35.85
C ASP A 115 16.46 4.22 -34.32
N SER A 116 17.53 4.06 -33.55
CA SER A 116 17.50 4.06 -32.10
C SER A 116 18.69 4.78 -31.49
N ILE A 117 18.49 5.31 -30.29
CA ILE A 117 19.55 5.88 -29.46
C ILE A 117 19.77 5.04 -28.20
N PHE A 118 20.99 5.09 -27.67
CA PHE A 118 21.30 4.49 -26.38
C PHE A 118 21.16 5.52 -25.26
N VAL A 119 20.56 5.07 -24.16
CA VAL A 119 20.47 5.82 -22.91
C VAL A 119 21.13 5.01 -21.80
N PHE A 120 22.15 5.58 -21.19
CA PHE A 120 22.80 5.04 -20.00
C PHE A 120 22.27 5.81 -18.81
N VAL A 121 21.73 5.12 -17.81
CA VAL A 121 21.28 5.72 -16.56
C VAL A 121 22.13 5.15 -15.43
N GLU A 122 22.67 6.01 -14.58
CA GLU A 122 23.46 5.68 -13.40
C GLU A 122 22.74 6.20 -12.16
N VAL A 123 22.65 5.37 -11.13
CA VAL A 123 22.20 5.79 -9.80
C VAL A 123 23.36 5.70 -8.82
N PHE A 124 23.43 6.66 -7.89
CA PHE A 124 24.35 6.61 -6.76
C PHE A 124 23.57 6.41 -5.47
N VAL A 125 23.90 5.34 -4.73
CA VAL A 125 23.23 4.97 -3.48
C VAL A 125 24.23 4.94 -2.34
N ASP A 126 23.88 5.59 -1.23
CA ASP A 126 24.56 5.44 0.06
C ASP A 126 23.65 4.71 1.05
N PRO A 127 23.82 3.38 1.24
CA PRO A 127 22.95 2.57 2.10
C PRO A 127 23.09 2.90 3.59
N THR A 128 24.05 3.76 3.95
CA THR A 128 24.26 4.25 5.32
C THR A 128 23.70 5.64 5.55
N ALA A 129 23.20 6.31 4.51
CA ALA A 129 22.58 7.61 4.63
C ALA A 129 21.22 7.48 5.35
N PRO A 130 20.72 8.57 6.00
CA PRO A 130 19.38 8.59 6.56
C PRO A 130 18.32 8.26 5.51
N THR A 131 17.23 7.62 5.94
CA THR A 131 16.12 7.20 5.06
C THR A 131 15.47 8.36 4.29
N ALA A 132 15.55 9.58 4.81
CA ALA A 132 15.12 10.80 4.10
C ALA A 132 15.96 11.14 2.85
N VAL A 133 17.17 10.60 2.74
CA VAL A 133 18.10 10.81 1.61
C VAL A 133 18.21 9.54 0.76
N SER A 134 18.15 8.38 1.40
CA SER A 134 18.22 7.08 0.74
C SER A 134 17.08 6.22 1.27
N PRO A 135 15.85 6.31 0.73
CA PRO A 135 14.71 5.53 1.20
C PRO A 135 14.91 4.02 0.93
N PHE A 136 14.08 3.13 1.49
CA PHE A 136 14.18 1.70 1.16
C PHE A 136 14.01 1.46 -0.34
N ILE A 137 12.97 2.07 -0.92
CA ILE A 137 12.70 2.12 -2.35
C ILE A 137 12.80 3.58 -2.80
N ALA A 138 13.59 3.85 -3.82
CA ALA A 138 13.60 5.14 -4.51
C ALA A 138 13.01 4.96 -5.90
N GLU A 139 11.93 5.68 -6.18
CA GLU A 139 11.25 5.71 -7.49
C GLU A 139 11.40 7.11 -8.12
N ASP A 140 11.76 7.16 -9.39
CA ASP A 140 11.82 8.41 -10.18
C ASP A 140 11.44 8.12 -11.64
N ARG A 141 11.39 9.14 -12.49
CA ARG A 141 11.06 9.01 -13.90
C ARG A 141 12.06 9.70 -14.78
N LEU A 142 12.54 8.99 -15.81
CA LEU A 142 13.23 9.60 -16.93
C LEU A 142 12.20 10.01 -17.98
N VAL A 143 11.97 11.31 -18.10
CA VAL A 143 10.92 11.90 -18.94
C VAL A 143 11.49 12.38 -20.27
N PHE A 144 10.77 12.08 -21.34
CA PHE A 144 11.01 12.50 -22.72
C PHE A 144 9.86 13.40 -23.16
N LEU A 145 10.18 14.64 -23.53
CA LEU A 145 9.22 15.63 -24.01
C LEU A 145 9.47 15.93 -25.49
N THR A 146 8.41 15.83 -26.29
CA THR A 146 8.43 16.16 -27.72
C THR A 146 7.15 16.95 -28.08
N GLY A 147 7.26 18.26 -28.16
CA GLY A 147 6.13 19.18 -28.26
C GLY A 147 5.19 19.04 -27.07
N ASN A 148 3.95 18.60 -27.34
CA ASN A 148 2.96 18.29 -26.30
C ASN A 148 2.97 16.81 -25.87
N SER A 149 3.74 15.95 -26.55
CA SER A 149 3.85 14.54 -26.20
C SER A 149 4.82 14.36 -25.04
N ARG A 150 4.41 13.55 -24.05
CA ARG A 150 5.21 13.17 -22.88
C ARG A 150 5.23 11.66 -22.76
N SER A 151 6.43 11.10 -22.71
CA SER A 151 6.66 9.68 -22.40
C SER A 151 7.68 9.57 -21.28
N ASP A 152 7.65 8.48 -20.52
CA ASP A 152 8.59 8.28 -19.44
C ASP A 152 8.96 6.81 -19.25
N VAL A 153 10.10 6.61 -18.59
CA VAL A 153 10.62 5.32 -18.16
C VAL A 153 10.82 5.40 -16.66
N GLU A 154 10.27 4.44 -15.93
CA GLU A 154 10.36 4.38 -14.48
C GLU A 154 11.78 3.98 -14.05
N LEU A 155 12.31 4.62 -13.02
CA LEU A 155 13.63 4.37 -12.45
C LEU A 155 13.43 3.88 -11.01
N ILE A 156 13.98 2.71 -10.68
CA ILE A 156 13.78 2.09 -9.35
C ILE A 156 15.11 1.64 -8.76
N ALA A 157 15.45 2.13 -7.57
CA ALA A 157 16.65 1.72 -6.84
C ALA A 157 16.33 1.38 -5.38
N PHE A 158 17.16 0.54 -4.75
CA PHE A 158 17.07 0.26 -3.32
C PHE A 158 18.05 1.12 -2.55
N GLY A 159 17.56 1.95 -1.64
CA GLY A 159 18.40 2.93 -0.97
C GLY A 159 18.93 2.51 0.40
N GLN A 160 18.33 1.54 1.08
CA GLN A 160 18.78 1.08 2.41
C GLN A 160 19.21 -0.38 2.40
N ASN A 161 20.09 -0.74 3.32
CA ASN A 161 20.38 -2.14 3.60
C ASN A 161 19.22 -2.78 4.37
N ALA A 162 18.56 -3.76 3.76
CA ALA A 162 17.38 -4.43 4.30
C ALA A 162 17.26 -5.85 3.74
N PHE A 163 16.43 -6.67 4.37
CA PHE A 163 16.02 -7.96 3.83
C PHE A 163 14.83 -7.77 2.88
N TYR A 164 15.11 -7.69 1.58
CA TYR A 164 14.08 -7.50 0.55
C TYR A 164 13.42 -8.82 0.16
N ILE A 165 12.09 -8.83 0.17
CA ILE A 165 11.24 -9.94 -0.29
C ILE A 165 10.62 -9.55 -1.63
N ASN A 166 10.44 -10.56 -2.51
CA ASN A 166 9.82 -10.46 -3.84
C ASN A 166 10.69 -9.87 -4.98
N GLU A 167 12.02 -9.80 -4.80
CA GLU A 167 13.01 -9.65 -5.89
C GLU A 167 12.64 -8.65 -7.01
N PHE A 168 12.16 -7.44 -6.66
CA PHE A 168 11.77 -6.37 -7.60
C PHE A 168 10.53 -6.63 -8.48
N ARG A 169 9.64 -7.57 -8.12
CA ARG A 169 8.48 -7.91 -8.96
C ARG A 169 7.16 -7.37 -8.39
N ARG A 170 6.92 -6.06 -8.54
CA ARG A 170 5.59 -5.48 -8.32
C ARG A 170 4.55 -6.10 -9.25
N GLY A 171 3.30 -6.15 -8.79
CA GLY A 171 2.22 -6.79 -9.52
C GLY A 171 2.23 -8.33 -9.47
N ARG A 172 3.21 -8.94 -8.78
CA ARG A 172 3.37 -10.40 -8.63
C ARG A 172 3.53 -10.81 -7.18
N LEU A 173 3.18 -12.06 -6.89
CA LEU A 173 3.37 -12.67 -5.58
C LEU A 173 4.79 -13.23 -5.41
N GLY A 174 5.51 -12.73 -4.42
CA GLY A 174 6.68 -13.41 -3.87
C GLY A 174 6.21 -14.56 -2.99
N VAL A 175 6.53 -15.80 -3.34
CA VAL A 175 6.06 -16.98 -2.60
C VAL A 175 7.12 -17.46 -1.62
N LEU A 176 6.79 -17.51 -0.33
CA LEU A 176 7.51 -18.25 0.69
C LEU A 176 6.84 -19.60 0.88
N ASN A 177 7.54 -20.66 0.46
CA ASN A 177 7.13 -22.03 0.68
C ASN A 177 8.24 -22.77 1.43
N CYS A 178 7.86 -23.61 2.39
CA CYS A 178 8.80 -24.38 3.19
C CYS A 178 8.38 -25.85 3.37
N ASP A 179 7.63 -26.41 2.41
CA ASP A 179 7.22 -27.82 2.34
C ASP A 179 6.64 -28.36 3.65
N ALA A 180 5.62 -27.67 4.18
CA ALA A 180 4.99 -27.90 5.48
C ALA A 180 5.90 -27.72 6.71
N GLY A 181 7.01 -26.99 6.55
CA GLY A 181 7.94 -26.61 7.61
C GLY A 181 7.63 -25.28 8.27
N GLU A 182 8.68 -24.63 8.79
CA GLU A 182 8.65 -23.26 9.29
C GLU A 182 9.79 -22.43 8.70
N ILE A 183 9.51 -21.16 8.44
CA ILE A 183 10.51 -20.15 8.07
C ILE A 183 10.45 -19.00 9.05
N THR A 184 11.61 -18.54 9.50
CA THR A 184 11.70 -17.39 10.40
C THR A 184 12.30 -16.22 9.64
N LEU A 185 11.62 -15.06 9.66
CA LEU A 185 12.18 -13.84 9.08
C LEU A 185 13.42 -13.41 9.88
N PRO A 186 14.45 -12.89 9.20
CA PRO A 186 15.56 -12.24 9.89
C PRO A 186 15.06 -11.03 10.69
N ASN A 187 15.76 -10.71 11.78
CA ASN A 187 15.46 -9.57 12.63
C ASN A 187 16.70 -8.70 12.93
N ASP A 188 17.81 -8.94 12.24
CA ASP A 188 19.03 -8.15 12.29
C ASP A 188 18.99 -6.92 11.37
N LEU A 189 18.12 -6.93 10.36
CA LEU A 189 17.84 -5.83 9.44
C LEU A 189 16.31 -5.66 9.29
N PRO A 190 15.84 -4.46 8.91
CA PRO A 190 14.46 -4.29 8.48
C PRO A 190 14.11 -5.23 7.33
N VAL A 191 12.87 -5.72 7.32
CA VAL A 191 12.31 -6.51 6.24
C VAL A 191 11.51 -5.59 5.33
N VAL A 192 11.76 -5.63 4.02
CA VAL A 192 11.01 -4.84 3.03
C VAL A 192 10.31 -5.78 2.07
N ILE A 193 8.98 -5.76 2.07
CA ILE A 193 8.16 -6.49 1.11
C ILE A 193 7.90 -5.55 -0.07
N TYR A 194 8.51 -5.83 -1.22
CA TYR A 194 8.32 -5.05 -2.43
C TYR A 194 7.17 -5.63 -3.26
N GLY A 195 6.01 -4.98 -3.26
CA GLY A 195 4.78 -5.56 -3.76
C GLY A 195 4.20 -6.58 -2.78
N SER A 196 3.87 -7.78 -3.23
CA SER A 196 3.14 -8.76 -2.42
C SER A 196 3.95 -9.99 -2.02
N LEU A 197 3.64 -10.52 -0.85
CA LEU A 197 4.14 -11.77 -0.29
C LEU A 197 2.99 -12.77 -0.14
N ALA A 198 3.21 -14.01 -0.55
CA ALA A 198 2.35 -15.15 -0.24
C ALA A 198 3.13 -16.18 0.59
N VAL A 199 2.57 -16.57 1.73
CA VAL A 199 3.05 -17.69 2.55
C VAL A 199 2.21 -18.89 2.17
N ASP A 200 2.85 -19.93 1.65
CA ASP A 200 2.18 -21.13 1.15
C ASP A 200 2.83 -22.40 1.68
N ASP A 201 2.02 -23.36 2.11
CA ASP A 201 2.47 -24.63 2.72
C ASP A 201 3.60 -24.42 3.74
N CYS A 202 3.43 -23.41 4.60
CA CYS A 202 4.50 -22.92 5.45
C CYS A 202 3.98 -22.21 6.70
N LYS A 203 4.71 -22.36 7.81
CA LYS A 203 4.55 -21.50 8.99
C LYS A 203 5.57 -20.36 8.96
N LEU A 204 5.10 -19.13 8.76
CA LEU A 204 5.93 -17.93 8.83
C LEU A 204 6.04 -17.44 10.28
N ILE A 205 7.25 -17.34 10.79
CA ILE A 205 7.55 -16.81 12.12
C ILE A 205 8.19 -15.43 11.99
N VAL A 206 7.59 -14.43 12.62
CA VAL A 206 8.15 -13.07 12.75
C VAL A 206 8.60 -12.89 14.19
N GLN A 207 9.87 -12.57 14.39
CA GLN A 207 10.46 -12.45 15.73
C GLN A 207 10.18 -11.08 16.36
N ALA A 208 10.33 -11.00 17.69
CA ALA A 208 10.21 -9.74 18.41
C ALA A 208 11.20 -8.70 17.87
N GLY A 209 10.73 -7.44 17.78
CA GLY A 209 11.52 -6.31 17.27
C GLY A 209 11.71 -6.28 15.75
N THR A 210 11.12 -7.20 14.97
CA THR A 210 11.19 -7.13 13.51
C THR A 210 10.39 -5.92 13.01
N GLU A 211 11.05 -5.08 12.20
CA GLU A 211 10.40 -4.00 11.45
C GLU A 211 10.10 -4.48 10.03
N ILE A 212 8.83 -4.44 9.64
CA ILE A 212 8.36 -4.83 8.31
C ILE A 212 7.82 -3.59 7.59
N TYR A 213 8.41 -3.28 6.45
CA TYR A 213 7.99 -2.23 5.55
C TYR A 213 7.38 -2.82 4.29
N VAL A 214 6.19 -2.35 3.90
CA VAL A 214 5.49 -2.85 2.71
C VAL A 214 5.40 -1.74 1.68
N HIS A 215 5.98 -1.98 0.52
CA HIS A 215 5.88 -1.12 -0.64
C HIS A 215 4.70 -1.58 -1.51
N GLY A 216 3.53 -1.02 -1.24
CA GLY A 216 2.29 -1.33 -1.95
C GLY A 216 2.04 -0.46 -3.18
N GLY A 217 0.77 -0.23 -3.52
CA GLY A 217 0.35 0.65 -4.62
C GLY A 217 -0.43 -0.07 -5.72
N VAL A 218 -1.04 0.69 -6.63
CA VAL A 218 -1.88 0.12 -7.68
C VAL A 218 -1.01 -0.52 -8.77
N GLN A 219 -1.27 -1.79 -9.08
CA GLN A 219 -0.55 -2.56 -10.08
C GLN A 219 -1.51 -3.19 -11.07
N ARG A 220 -1.01 -3.45 -12.29
CA ARG A 220 -1.75 -4.21 -13.29
C ARG A 220 -1.62 -5.70 -12.98
N ASP A 221 -2.74 -6.40 -12.93
CA ASP A 221 -2.79 -7.84 -12.77
C ASP A 221 -2.59 -8.53 -14.12
N THR A 222 -1.35 -8.58 -14.59
CA THR A 222 -0.99 -9.19 -15.88
C THR A 222 -1.12 -10.70 -15.89
N ASP A 223 -1.06 -11.32 -14.72
CA ASP A 223 -1.07 -12.77 -14.55
C ASP A 223 -2.48 -13.30 -14.19
N GLU A 224 -3.49 -12.40 -14.17
CA GLU A 224 -4.91 -12.67 -13.85
C GLU A 224 -5.10 -13.42 -12.51
N ILE A 225 -4.26 -13.12 -11.53
CA ILE A 225 -4.27 -13.76 -10.21
C ILE A 225 -5.36 -13.12 -9.32
N PHE A 226 -5.59 -11.82 -9.47
CA PHE A 226 -6.42 -11.02 -8.56
C PHE A 226 -7.72 -10.52 -9.19
N THR A 227 -7.76 -10.40 -10.51
CA THR A 227 -8.83 -9.80 -11.30
C THR A 227 -9.19 -10.69 -12.47
N ARG A 228 -10.49 -10.78 -12.79
CA ARG A 228 -10.95 -11.54 -13.97
C ARG A 228 -10.70 -10.73 -15.24
N ASN A 229 -10.03 -11.33 -16.22
CA ASN A 229 -9.68 -10.75 -17.54
C ASN A 229 -8.56 -9.69 -17.53
N GLY A 230 -7.72 -9.69 -16.49
CA GLY A 230 -6.69 -8.67 -16.31
C GLY A 230 -7.30 -7.32 -15.90
N GLY A 231 -6.67 -6.66 -14.94
CA GLY A 231 -7.24 -5.47 -14.32
C GLY A 231 -6.21 -4.73 -13.50
N PHE A 232 -6.67 -3.90 -12.59
CA PHE A 232 -5.83 -3.26 -11.59
C PHE A 232 -6.17 -3.80 -10.21
N PHE A 233 -5.16 -3.97 -9.38
CA PHE A 233 -5.32 -4.35 -7.99
C PHE A 233 -4.39 -3.52 -7.11
N ASN A 234 -4.69 -3.44 -5.82
CA ASN A 234 -3.78 -2.84 -4.86
C ASN A 234 -2.78 -3.90 -4.41
N ASP A 235 -1.51 -3.70 -4.73
CA ASP A 235 -0.38 -4.51 -4.31
C ASP A 235 -0.06 -4.28 -2.82
N GLY A 236 0.95 -4.98 -2.29
CA GLY A 236 1.27 -4.91 -0.86
C GLY A 236 0.45 -5.90 -0.03
N LEU A 237 0.16 -7.09 -0.57
CA LEU A 237 -0.52 -8.15 0.16
C LEU A 237 0.48 -8.93 1.01
N ILE A 238 0.11 -9.25 2.24
CA ILE A 238 0.70 -10.37 2.98
C ILE A 238 -0.37 -11.46 3.00
N LEU A 239 -0.27 -12.40 2.07
CA LEU A 239 -1.27 -13.45 1.84
C LEU A 239 -0.85 -14.74 2.55
N VAL A 240 -1.71 -15.28 3.41
CA VAL A 240 -1.53 -16.58 4.05
C VAL A 240 -2.51 -17.56 3.42
N THR A 241 -2.01 -18.61 2.74
CA THR A 241 -2.86 -19.61 2.07
C THR A 241 -3.47 -20.61 3.04
N GLU A 242 -4.38 -21.47 2.55
CA GLU A 242 -5.09 -22.50 3.33
C GLU A 242 -4.15 -23.42 4.14
N THR A 243 -3.00 -23.77 3.56
CA THR A 243 -2.01 -24.68 4.17
C THR A 243 -0.94 -23.95 4.98
N ALA A 244 -1.03 -22.62 5.07
CA ALA A 244 -0.06 -21.79 5.74
C ALA A 244 -0.60 -21.16 7.02
N SER A 245 0.32 -20.69 7.86
CA SER A 245 0.02 -19.89 9.05
C SER A 245 1.08 -18.82 9.28
N ILE A 246 0.69 -17.74 9.95
CA ILE A 246 1.61 -16.68 10.40
C ILE A 246 1.63 -16.57 11.92
N GLU A 247 2.81 -16.47 12.51
CA GLU A 247 3.00 -16.26 13.94
C GLU A 247 3.94 -15.06 14.18
N MET A 248 3.36 -13.91 14.53
CA MET A 248 4.08 -12.72 14.97
C MET A 248 4.28 -12.77 16.49
N ARG A 249 5.54 -12.87 16.92
CA ARG A 249 5.95 -13.08 18.32
C ARG A 249 6.58 -11.83 18.94
N GLY A 250 5.92 -10.67 18.80
CA GLY A 250 6.35 -9.45 19.47
C GLY A 250 6.33 -9.62 20.99
N THR A 251 6.99 -8.70 21.69
CA THR A 251 6.86 -8.53 23.15
C THR A 251 6.57 -7.08 23.49
N ALA A 252 6.17 -6.78 24.73
CA ALA A 252 5.97 -5.40 25.18
C ALA A 252 7.23 -4.54 24.99
N ASP A 253 8.42 -5.09 25.28
CA ASP A 253 9.69 -4.38 25.14
C ASP A 253 10.16 -4.28 23.68
N ASN A 254 9.79 -5.24 22.84
CA ASN A 254 10.23 -5.33 21.45
C ASN A 254 9.03 -5.70 20.55
N PRO A 255 8.11 -4.75 20.34
CA PRO A 255 6.97 -4.99 19.48
C PRO A 255 7.41 -5.17 18.03
N ILE A 256 6.60 -5.86 17.24
CA ILE A 256 6.76 -5.95 15.79
C ILE A 256 6.07 -4.72 15.16
N SER A 257 6.65 -4.13 14.12
CA SER A 257 5.98 -3.10 13.33
C SER A 257 5.74 -3.59 11.91
N VAL A 258 4.55 -3.32 11.38
CA VAL A 258 4.20 -3.49 9.97
C VAL A 258 3.61 -2.17 9.48
N SER A 259 4.27 -1.53 8.53
CA SER A 259 3.89 -0.20 8.04
C SER A 259 4.33 0.02 6.60
N THR A 260 3.98 1.17 6.01
CA THR A 260 4.52 1.60 4.72
C THR A 260 6.03 1.84 4.78
N ASP A 261 6.73 1.61 3.68
CA ASP A 261 8.14 1.99 3.51
C ASP A 261 8.35 3.51 3.32
N ARG A 262 7.27 4.29 3.19
CA ARG A 262 7.27 5.76 3.17
C ARG A 262 7.40 6.32 4.59
N LEU A 263 8.63 6.64 4.99
CA LEU A 263 8.99 7.06 6.35
C LEU A 263 8.88 8.56 6.60
N GLU A 264 8.50 9.35 5.60
CA GLU A 264 8.38 10.79 5.74
C GLU A 264 7.29 11.15 6.76
N PRO A 265 7.44 12.25 7.53
CA PRO A 265 6.51 12.59 8.61
C PRO A 265 5.04 12.66 8.20
N GLU A 266 4.77 13.08 6.96
CA GLU A 266 3.43 13.19 6.38
C GLU A 266 2.78 11.82 6.07
N PHE A 267 3.56 10.76 5.84
CA PHE A 267 3.04 9.42 5.57
C PHE A 267 2.82 8.57 6.81
N ARG A 268 3.37 8.97 7.97
CA ARG A 268 3.28 8.21 9.23
C ARG A 268 1.85 7.82 9.60
N THR A 269 0.89 8.70 9.35
CA THR A 269 -0.53 8.49 9.67
C THR A 269 -1.41 8.40 8.42
N ASP A 270 -0.81 8.34 7.23
CA ASP A 270 -1.53 8.35 5.96
C ASP A 270 -2.00 6.92 5.65
N PRO A 271 -3.32 6.70 5.46
CA PRO A 271 -3.86 5.35 5.29
C PRO A 271 -3.63 4.77 3.88
N ALA A 272 -4.01 3.50 3.71
CA ALA A 272 -4.16 2.85 2.40
C ALA A 272 -2.87 2.75 1.56
N LYS A 273 -1.72 2.57 2.20
CA LYS A 273 -0.40 2.47 1.54
C LYS A 273 -0.05 1.08 1.03
N TYR A 274 -0.67 0.05 1.58
CA TYR A 274 -0.56 -1.33 1.11
C TYR A 274 -1.84 -2.09 1.42
N GLN A 275 -2.09 -3.22 0.75
CA GLN A 275 -3.37 -3.93 0.88
C GLN A 275 -3.66 -4.44 2.30
N GLY A 276 -2.71 -5.09 2.95
CA GLY A 276 -2.88 -5.63 4.31
C GLY A 276 -2.55 -7.11 4.46
N LEU A 277 -2.81 -7.65 5.66
CA LEU A 277 -2.71 -9.09 5.94
C LEU A 277 -4.01 -9.80 5.53
N ILE A 278 -3.90 -10.81 4.68
CA ILE A 278 -5.03 -11.57 4.15
C ILE A 278 -4.86 -13.04 4.51
N ILE A 279 -5.79 -13.57 5.28
CA ILE A 279 -5.85 -14.97 5.69
C ILE A 279 -6.92 -15.67 4.84
N ARG A 280 -6.48 -16.56 3.95
CA ARG A 280 -7.35 -17.28 3.00
C ARG A 280 -8.21 -18.36 3.71
N PRO A 281 -9.25 -18.87 3.03
CA PRO A 281 -10.12 -19.92 3.54
C PRO A 281 -9.37 -21.08 4.13
N GLY A 282 -9.83 -21.54 5.29
CA GLY A 282 -9.31 -22.72 5.98
C GLY A 282 -7.96 -22.56 6.67
N SER A 283 -7.25 -21.43 6.53
CA SER A 283 -5.98 -21.20 7.25
C SER A 283 -6.20 -21.10 8.76
N ARG A 284 -5.40 -21.85 9.53
CA ARG A 284 -5.51 -21.95 11.00
C ARG A 284 -4.19 -21.77 11.72
N GLY A 285 -4.25 -21.45 13.02
CA GLY A 285 -3.07 -21.23 13.84
C GLY A 285 -2.39 -19.87 13.64
N ASN A 286 -3.11 -18.89 13.08
CA ASN A 286 -2.60 -17.54 12.87
C ASN A 286 -2.61 -16.75 14.19
N ILE A 287 -1.47 -16.14 14.52
CA ILE A 287 -1.25 -15.43 15.78
C ILE A 287 -0.54 -14.12 15.52
N ILE A 288 -1.08 -13.03 16.06
CA ILE A 288 -0.51 -11.69 16.04
C ILE A 288 -0.38 -11.21 17.48
N ARG A 289 0.85 -11.07 17.98
CA ARG A 289 1.12 -10.58 19.34
C ARG A 289 2.07 -9.41 19.35
N HIS A 290 1.73 -8.39 20.15
CA HIS A 290 2.58 -7.22 20.36
C HIS A 290 3.06 -6.62 19.04
N THR A 291 2.08 -6.36 18.16
CA THR A 291 2.33 -5.82 16.83
C THR A 291 1.68 -4.46 16.69
N SER A 292 2.31 -3.56 15.94
CA SER A 292 1.67 -2.38 15.37
C SER A 292 1.42 -2.62 13.88
N LEU A 293 0.16 -2.72 13.47
CA LEU A 293 -0.27 -2.85 12.08
C LEU A 293 -0.80 -1.48 11.60
N LEU A 294 -0.06 -0.80 10.74
CA LEU A 294 -0.30 0.60 10.40
C LEU A 294 -0.47 0.80 8.89
N ASN A 295 -1.20 1.84 8.47
CA ASN A 295 -1.24 2.35 7.09
C ASN A 295 -1.82 1.42 6.02
N SER A 296 -2.39 0.26 6.37
CA SER A 296 -2.95 -0.66 5.36
C SER A 296 -4.29 -0.18 4.80
N ILE A 297 -4.77 -0.81 3.72
CA ILE A 297 -6.14 -0.64 3.24
C ILE A 297 -7.08 -1.37 4.20
N THR A 298 -6.81 -2.64 4.48
CA THR A 298 -7.49 -3.41 5.53
C THR A 298 -6.42 -3.93 6.49
N GLY A 299 -6.61 -3.84 7.80
CA GLY A 299 -5.62 -4.34 8.77
C GLY A 299 -5.41 -5.85 8.61
N VAL A 300 -6.45 -6.62 8.93
CA VAL A 300 -6.52 -8.06 8.76
C VAL A 300 -7.82 -8.44 8.07
N LEU A 301 -7.73 -9.13 6.93
CA LEU A 301 -8.86 -9.69 6.21
C LEU A 301 -8.87 -11.21 6.38
N LEU A 302 -9.99 -11.75 6.87
CA LEU A 302 -10.21 -13.18 7.03
C LEU A 302 -11.32 -13.65 6.12
N ASP A 303 -11.11 -14.79 5.48
CA ASP A 303 -12.08 -15.43 4.60
C ASP A 303 -12.36 -16.87 5.06
N SER A 304 -13.64 -17.24 5.07
CA SER A 304 -14.25 -18.58 5.16
C SER A 304 -13.47 -19.64 5.96
N LEU A 305 -13.88 -19.89 7.20
CA LEU A 305 -13.32 -20.93 8.10
C LEU A 305 -11.87 -20.69 8.53
N SER A 306 -11.32 -19.52 8.23
CA SER A 306 -10.03 -19.10 8.77
C SER A 306 -10.15 -18.62 10.21
N GLU A 307 -9.04 -18.67 10.94
CA GLU A 307 -8.96 -18.15 12.31
C GLU A 307 -7.75 -17.25 12.54
N VAL A 308 -7.89 -16.30 13.48
CA VAL A 308 -6.77 -15.52 14.02
C VAL A 308 -6.94 -15.18 15.49
N LEU A 309 -5.83 -15.21 16.22
CA LEU A 309 -5.68 -14.58 17.54
C LEU A 309 -4.87 -13.29 17.40
N ILE A 310 -5.45 -12.17 17.80
CA ILE A 310 -4.81 -10.85 17.88
C ILE A 310 -4.73 -10.45 19.35
N GLU A 311 -3.54 -10.21 19.88
CA GLU A 311 -3.34 -9.96 21.30
C GLU A 311 -2.26 -8.88 21.53
N ASN A 312 -2.50 -7.96 22.48
CA ASN A 312 -1.56 -6.90 22.83
C ASN A 312 -1.12 -6.04 21.63
N THR A 313 -2.02 -5.78 20.69
CA THR A 313 -1.69 -5.21 19.37
C THR A 313 -2.33 -3.82 19.20
N THR A 314 -1.74 -3.00 18.33
CA THR A 314 -2.39 -1.78 17.84
C THR A 314 -2.63 -1.92 16.34
N ILE A 315 -3.85 -1.62 15.88
CA ILE A 315 -4.19 -1.54 14.46
C ILE A 315 -4.72 -0.14 14.18
N ALA A 316 -4.03 0.62 13.33
CA ALA A 316 -4.33 2.03 13.13
C ALA A 316 -4.03 2.55 11.73
N TYR A 317 -4.59 3.72 11.41
CA TYR A 317 -4.39 4.41 10.14
C TYR A 317 -4.76 3.53 8.94
N THR A 318 -5.84 2.75 9.05
CA THR A 318 -6.28 1.91 7.94
C THR A 318 -7.24 2.66 7.02
N GLY A 319 -7.17 2.40 5.71
CA GLY A 319 -8.06 2.99 4.71
C GLY A 319 -9.49 2.44 4.70
N GLY A 320 -9.69 1.32 5.37
CA GLY A 320 -10.90 0.52 5.45
C GLY A 320 -11.06 -0.05 6.86
N PRO A 321 -11.56 -1.28 7.01
CA PRO A 321 -11.62 -1.93 8.30
C PRO A 321 -10.24 -2.36 8.84
N ALA A 322 -10.04 -2.17 10.15
CA ALA A 322 -8.91 -2.77 10.84
C ALA A 322 -9.04 -4.31 10.83
N ILE A 323 -10.25 -4.83 10.99
CA ILE A 323 -10.55 -6.26 10.87
C ILE A 323 -11.79 -6.45 10.01
N SER A 324 -11.67 -7.25 8.94
CA SER A 324 -12.79 -7.67 8.12
C SER A 324 -12.83 -9.19 8.05
N ALA A 325 -13.89 -9.80 8.58
CA ALA A 325 -14.05 -11.24 8.62
C ALA A 325 -15.27 -11.68 7.80
N TYR A 326 -15.08 -12.66 6.92
CA TYR A 326 -16.16 -13.31 6.22
C TYR A 326 -16.28 -14.75 6.71
N GLN A 327 -17.36 -15.10 7.42
CA GLN A 327 -17.60 -16.46 7.94
C GLN A 327 -16.34 -17.09 8.61
N SER A 328 -15.71 -16.36 9.54
CA SER A 328 -14.39 -16.70 10.12
C SER A 328 -14.37 -16.56 11.65
N ASP A 329 -13.32 -17.07 12.30
CA ASP A 329 -13.15 -17.08 13.76
C ASP A 329 -12.07 -16.08 14.21
N VAL A 330 -12.46 -15.01 14.93
CA VAL A 330 -11.54 -13.96 15.37
C VAL A 330 -11.57 -13.82 16.89
N THR A 331 -10.40 -13.94 17.52
CA THR A 331 -10.19 -13.58 18.92
C THR A 331 -9.30 -12.36 19.02
N VAL A 332 -9.77 -11.30 19.67
CA VAL A 332 -9.03 -10.06 19.89
C VAL A 332 -8.92 -9.79 21.40
N ARG A 333 -7.70 -9.55 21.87
CA ARG A 333 -7.43 -9.33 23.30
C ARG A 333 -6.50 -8.16 23.55
N ASN A 334 -6.80 -7.35 24.54
CA ASN A 334 -5.92 -6.27 25.01
C ASN A 334 -5.37 -5.42 23.84
N THR A 335 -6.25 -4.96 22.95
CA THR A 335 -5.86 -4.42 21.64
C THR A 335 -6.55 -3.08 21.42
N LEU A 336 -5.80 -2.13 20.86
CA LEU A 336 -6.29 -0.79 20.50
C LEU A 336 -6.49 -0.71 18.99
N ILE A 337 -7.68 -0.29 18.57
CA ILE A 337 -8.06 -0.09 17.17
C ILE A 337 -8.55 1.35 17.02
N HIS A 338 -7.88 2.15 16.18
CA HIS A 338 -8.22 3.57 16.05
C HIS A 338 -7.85 4.15 14.68
N SER A 339 -8.32 5.38 14.40
CA SER A 339 -7.95 6.15 13.20
C SER A 339 -8.16 5.36 11.89
N ASN A 340 -9.29 4.67 11.76
CA ASN A 340 -9.67 3.91 10.57
C ASN A 340 -10.68 4.71 9.72
N PHE A 341 -10.60 4.58 8.40
CA PHE A 341 -11.42 5.36 7.46
C PHE A 341 -12.71 4.63 7.04
N ASN A 342 -13.11 3.58 7.76
CA ASN A 342 -14.37 2.87 7.59
C ASN A 342 -14.81 2.23 8.93
N ASN A 343 -15.71 1.23 8.92
CA ASN A 343 -16.02 0.42 10.09
C ASN A 343 -14.71 -0.17 10.63
N ALA A 344 -14.45 -0.08 11.93
CA ALA A 344 -13.19 -0.60 12.47
C ALA A 344 -13.15 -2.15 12.45
N VAL A 345 -14.25 -2.80 12.86
CA VAL A 345 -14.40 -4.26 12.81
C VAL A 345 -15.70 -4.60 12.09
N GLN A 346 -15.62 -5.44 11.06
CA GLN A 346 -16.79 -5.92 10.34
C GLN A 346 -16.81 -7.44 10.17
N PHE A 347 -17.97 -8.03 10.36
CA PHE A 347 -18.27 -9.42 10.07
C PHE A 347 -19.36 -9.51 9.02
N VAL A 348 -19.09 -10.29 7.98
CA VAL A 348 -20.03 -10.58 6.89
C VAL A 348 -20.31 -12.08 6.90
N LYS A 349 -21.59 -12.44 6.80
CA LYS A 349 -22.03 -13.84 6.72
C LYS A 349 -21.51 -14.71 7.89
N GLY A 350 -21.66 -14.20 9.11
CA GLY A 350 -21.45 -14.96 10.34
C GLY A 350 -19.98 -15.22 10.68
N GLY A 351 -19.77 -16.18 11.57
CA GLY A 351 -18.46 -16.45 12.18
C GLY A 351 -18.50 -16.31 13.70
N SER A 352 -17.32 -16.29 14.32
CA SER A 352 -17.20 -16.03 15.75
C SER A 352 -16.29 -14.85 16.06
N LEU A 353 -16.73 -13.99 16.98
CA LEU A 353 -15.96 -12.85 17.48
C LEU A 353 -15.86 -12.94 19.01
N THR A 354 -14.63 -13.03 19.51
CA THR A 354 -14.35 -12.85 20.95
C THR A 354 -13.49 -11.60 21.15
N MET A 355 -13.94 -10.68 22.00
CA MET A 355 -13.20 -9.48 22.39
C MET A 355 -13.08 -9.39 23.91
N ASP A 356 -11.85 -9.32 24.43
CA ASP A 356 -11.58 -9.07 25.85
C ASP A 356 -10.59 -7.91 25.98
N HIS A 357 -10.94 -6.83 26.70
CA HIS A 357 -10.08 -5.64 26.82
C HIS A 357 -9.72 -4.99 25.49
N VAL A 358 -10.70 -4.77 24.62
CA VAL A 358 -10.49 -4.11 23.33
C VAL A 358 -10.99 -2.67 23.40
N THR A 359 -10.21 -1.72 22.89
CA THR A 359 -10.68 -0.35 22.66
C THR A 359 -10.80 -0.15 21.15
N ILE A 360 -12.02 0.12 20.68
CA ILE A 360 -12.31 0.58 19.32
C ILE A 360 -12.69 2.05 19.40
N ALA A 361 -11.82 2.91 18.89
CA ALA A 361 -11.99 4.36 18.86
C ALA A 361 -12.15 4.84 17.41
N ASN A 362 -13.37 4.80 16.89
CA ASN A 362 -13.69 5.09 15.48
C ASN A 362 -14.05 6.57 15.26
N TYR A 363 -13.11 7.47 15.59
CA TYR A 363 -13.30 8.91 15.45
C TYR A 363 -12.85 9.43 14.09
N GLY A 364 -13.51 10.49 13.58
CA GLY A 364 -13.15 11.14 12.32
C GLY A 364 -13.76 10.51 11.07
N VAL A 365 -14.63 9.51 11.20
CA VAL A 365 -15.28 8.79 10.10
C VAL A 365 -16.79 8.67 10.32
N ASP A 366 -17.58 8.73 9.24
CA ASP A 366 -19.02 8.40 9.25
C ASP A 366 -19.24 6.90 8.95
N ALA A 367 -18.70 6.05 9.82
CA ALA A 367 -18.90 4.60 9.79
C ALA A 367 -19.05 4.07 11.22
N SER A 368 -19.86 3.03 11.43
CA SER A 368 -20.02 2.44 12.76
C SER A 368 -18.78 1.62 13.11
N ALA A 369 -18.26 1.78 14.32
CA ALA A 369 -17.08 1.03 14.79
C ALA A 369 -17.19 -0.49 14.60
N LEU A 370 -18.34 -1.09 14.94
CA LEU A 370 -18.56 -2.54 14.90
C LEU A 370 -19.80 -2.88 14.05
N VAL A 371 -19.62 -3.69 13.02
CA VAL A 371 -20.72 -4.18 12.17
C VAL A 371 -20.73 -5.70 12.15
N LEU A 372 -21.84 -6.32 12.56
CA LEU A 372 -21.99 -7.77 12.59
C LEU A 372 -23.21 -8.20 11.77
N THR A 373 -22.99 -9.03 10.75
CA THR A 373 -24.06 -9.66 9.98
C THR A 373 -23.89 -11.17 9.93
N ASN A 374 -25.00 -11.90 9.92
CA ASN A 374 -25.00 -13.36 9.69
C ASN A 374 -25.31 -13.75 8.24
N PHE A 375 -25.34 -12.78 7.31
CA PHE A 375 -25.68 -13.03 5.92
C PHE A 375 -24.95 -12.13 4.94
N THR A 376 -25.00 -12.52 3.67
CA THR A 376 -24.73 -11.68 2.51
C THR A 376 -25.73 -12.02 1.41
N CYS A 377 -26.13 -11.04 0.62
CA CYS A 377 -27.05 -11.23 -0.50
C CYS A 377 -26.35 -10.91 -1.82
N ASP A 378 -26.68 -11.68 -2.85
CA ASP A 378 -26.28 -11.41 -4.22
C ASP A 378 -27.21 -10.34 -4.81
N GLU A 379 -26.63 -9.23 -5.29
CA GLU A 379 -27.41 -8.06 -5.75
C GLU A 379 -28.21 -8.33 -7.04
N GLU A 380 -27.82 -9.32 -7.85
CA GLU A 380 -28.50 -9.62 -9.11
C GLU A 380 -29.67 -10.58 -8.93
N THR A 381 -29.54 -11.52 -7.99
CA THR A 381 -30.49 -12.62 -7.78
C THR A 381 -31.36 -12.43 -6.53
N ASP A 382 -31.06 -11.44 -5.69
CA ASP A 382 -31.63 -11.26 -4.35
C ASP A 382 -31.49 -12.50 -3.44
N LEU A 383 -30.62 -13.45 -3.80
CA LEU A 383 -30.38 -14.65 -3.02
C LEU A 383 -29.44 -14.34 -1.86
N CYS A 384 -29.95 -14.50 -0.63
CA CYS A 384 -29.15 -14.38 0.57
C CYS A 384 -28.66 -15.75 1.05
N ILE A 385 -27.40 -15.80 1.45
CA ILE A 385 -26.80 -16.93 2.17
C ILE A 385 -26.44 -16.50 3.58
N ALA A 386 -26.69 -17.38 4.54
CA ALA A 386 -26.50 -17.11 5.95
C ALA A 386 -25.61 -18.15 6.62
N ALA A 387 -24.94 -17.75 7.69
CA ALA A 387 -24.22 -18.63 8.60
C ALA A 387 -24.28 -18.05 10.02
N PRO A 388 -24.29 -18.88 11.08
CA PRO A 388 -24.42 -18.39 12.45
C PRO A 388 -23.37 -17.33 12.81
N MET A 389 -23.80 -16.29 13.54
CA MET A 389 -22.92 -15.31 14.15
C MET A 389 -22.89 -15.52 15.66
N VAL A 390 -21.71 -15.76 16.23
CA VAL A 390 -21.51 -15.90 17.68
C VAL A 390 -20.55 -14.84 18.17
N THR A 391 -20.99 -13.98 19.09
CA THR A 391 -20.20 -12.84 19.56
C THR A 391 -20.13 -12.80 21.08
N ARG A 392 -18.93 -12.62 21.61
CA ARG A 392 -18.65 -12.44 23.04
C ARG A 392 -17.75 -11.22 23.22
N ILE A 393 -18.25 -10.15 23.82
CA ILE A 393 -17.49 -8.91 24.03
C ILE A 393 -17.46 -8.60 25.52
N ARG A 394 -16.28 -8.43 26.10
CA ARG A 394 -16.14 -8.14 27.54
C ARG A 394 -15.08 -7.10 27.80
N ASN A 395 -15.30 -6.30 28.85
CA ASN A 395 -14.36 -5.30 29.34
C ASN A 395 -13.84 -4.38 28.23
N SER A 396 -14.69 -3.95 27.29
CA SER A 396 -14.25 -3.26 26.08
C SER A 396 -14.81 -1.85 26.00
N ILE A 397 -14.26 -1.03 25.10
CA ILE A 397 -14.77 0.29 24.75
C ILE A 397 -15.04 0.30 23.25
N ILE A 398 -16.24 0.69 22.84
CA ILE A 398 -16.62 0.86 21.44
C ILE A 398 -17.28 2.25 21.32
N ALA A 399 -16.50 3.21 20.83
CA ALA A 399 -16.91 4.61 20.74
C ALA A 399 -16.35 5.27 19.46
N GLY A 400 -16.97 6.36 19.02
CA GLY A 400 -16.64 7.02 17.76
C GLY A 400 -17.53 8.23 17.45
N SER A 401 -17.56 8.60 16.16
CA SER A 401 -18.22 9.82 15.65
C SER A 401 -19.69 9.66 15.24
N ARG A 402 -20.24 8.45 15.23
CA ARG A 402 -21.66 8.21 14.93
C ARG A 402 -22.49 8.20 16.21
N GLU A 403 -23.80 8.38 16.05
CA GLU A 403 -24.75 8.20 17.15
C GLU A 403 -24.74 6.75 17.64
N SER A 404 -24.65 5.80 16.69
CA SER A 404 -24.53 4.37 16.93
C SER A 404 -23.25 3.80 16.33
N GLU A 405 -22.36 3.34 17.21
CA GLU A 405 -21.09 2.71 16.85
C GLU A 405 -21.20 1.20 16.65
N MET A 406 -22.38 0.64 16.87
CA MET A 406 -22.65 -0.76 16.65
C MET A 406 -23.82 -0.93 15.69
N ARG A 407 -23.67 -1.84 14.74
CA ARG A 407 -24.73 -2.25 13.83
C ARG A 407 -24.82 -3.77 13.79
N LEU A 408 -26.02 -4.27 14.08
CA LEU A 408 -26.33 -5.69 14.13
C LEU A 408 -27.39 -5.98 13.07
N LEU A 409 -27.17 -7.02 12.25
CA LEU A 409 -28.10 -7.44 11.22
C LEU A 409 -28.26 -8.96 11.22
N ASP A 410 -29.39 -9.43 11.74
CA ASP A 410 -29.81 -10.83 11.72
C ASP A 410 -30.81 -11.06 10.59
N ILE A 411 -30.46 -11.85 9.57
CA ILE A 411 -31.38 -12.17 8.47
C ILE A 411 -32.66 -12.89 8.92
N PHE A 412 -32.63 -13.57 10.07
CA PHE A 412 -33.77 -14.31 10.59
C PHE A 412 -34.64 -13.47 11.54
N GLU A 413 -34.25 -12.23 11.82
CA GLU A 413 -34.98 -11.30 12.69
C GLU A 413 -35.33 -11.92 14.07
N GLY A 414 -34.41 -12.71 14.64
CA GLY A 414 -34.61 -13.43 15.90
C GLY A 414 -35.47 -14.70 15.79
N GLY A 415 -35.94 -15.06 14.60
CA GLY A 415 -36.78 -16.23 14.35
C GLY A 415 -36.04 -17.58 14.42
N GLU A 416 -34.71 -17.58 14.26
CA GLU A 416 -33.88 -18.78 14.32
C GLU A 416 -32.92 -18.73 15.52
N LEU A 417 -33.22 -19.52 16.55
CA LEU A 417 -32.42 -19.58 17.77
C LEU A 417 -30.98 -20.03 17.46
N GLY A 418 -30.01 -19.25 17.92
CA GLY A 418 -28.58 -19.53 17.74
C GLY A 418 -28.00 -19.11 16.38
N ALA A 419 -28.81 -18.58 15.46
CA ALA A 419 -28.30 -18.00 14.21
C ALA A 419 -27.61 -16.64 14.43
N PHE A 420 -27.96 -15.96 15.52
CA PHE A 420 -27.39 -14.68 15.92
C PHE A 420 -27.30 -14.61 17.45
N ASP A 421 -26.18 -15.07 18.00
CA ASP A 421 -25.93 -15.19 19.43
C ASP A 421 -24.89 -14.14 19.87
N ILE A 422 -25.32 -13.14 20.63
CA ILE A 422 -24.49 -12.03 21.08
C ILE A 422 -24.59 -11.89 22.59
N GLU A 423 -23.44 -11.87 23.26
CA GLU A 423 -23.34 -11.48 24.66
C GLU A 423 -22.25 -10.40 24.80
N VAL A 424 -22.60 -9.33 25.50
CA VAL A 424 -21.70 -8.23 25.82
C VAL A 424 -21.70 -8.02 27.33
N ALA A 425 -20.55 -7.77 27.94
CA ALA A 425 -20.46 -7.49 29.37
C ALA A 425 -19.42 -6.44 29.73
N ASN A 426 -19.65 -5.65 30.78
CA ASN A 426 -18.66 -4.72 31.35
C ASN A 426 -18.05 -3.77 30.32
N THR A 427 -18.86 -3.29 29.37
CA THR A 427 -18.38 -2.61 28.16
C THR A 427 -18.99 -1.22 28.07
N VAL A 428 -18.16 -0.23 27.71
CA VAL A 428 -18.64 1.09 27.30
C VAL A 428 -18.98 1.02 25.81
N LEU A 429 -20.22 1.33 25.46
CA LEU A 429 -20.70 1.32 24.09
C LEU A 429 -21.37 2.65 23.80
N ARG A 430 -21.29 3.07 22.55
CA ARG A 430 -22.09 4.17 22.07
C ARG A 430 -23.20 3.66 21.16
N THR A 431 -24.44 3.75 21.63
CA THR A 431 -25.61 3.40 20.81
C THR A 431 -26.70 4.46 20.94
N GLY A 432 -27.37 4.70 19.80
CA GLY A 432 -28.44 5.65 19.63
C GLY A 432 -29.79 4.99 19.39
N ASP A 433 -30.76 5.86 19.12
CA ASP A 433 -32.15 5.48 18.88
C ASP A 433 -32.29 4.64 17.58
N ASP A 434 -31.43 4.88 16.59
CA ASP A 434 -31.39 4.15 15.33
C ASP A 434 -30.98 2.68 15.52
N PHE A 435 -30.02 2.41 16.41
CA PHE A 435 -29.62 1.06 16.79
C PHE A 435 -30.77 0.33 17.50
N LEU A 436 -31.35 0.92 18.55
CA LEU A 436 -32.39 0.29 19.35
C LEU A 436 -33.68 0.02 18.56
N ARG A 437 -33.97 0.83 17.53
CA ARG A 437 -35.14 0.65 16.64
C ARG A 437 -34.84 -0.18 15.39
N SER A 438 -33.60 -0.63 15.20
CA SER A 438 -33.23 -1.42 14.03
C SER A 438 -33.99 -2.76 14.01
N GLN A 439 -34.25 -3.27 12.80
CA GLN A 439 -34.99 -4.51 12.55
C GLN A 439 -36.31 -4.59 13.34
N ASP A 440 -37.16 -3.57 13.18
CA ASP A 440 -38.45 -3.44 13.88
C ASP A 440 -38.35 -3.54 15.42
N GLY A 441 -37.23 -3.08 15.98
CA GLY A 441 -36.98 -3.07 17.42
C GLY A 441 -36.45 -4.38 17.98
N LEU A 442 -35.85 -5.25 17.16
CA LEU A 442 -35.22 -6.50 17.58
C LEU A 442 -34.22 -6.30 18.74
N PHE A 443 -33.53 -5.15 18.76
CA PHE A 443 -32.53 -4.80 19.77
C PHE A 443 -33.01 -3.74 20.78
N ALA A 444 -34.33 -3.51 20.91
CA ALA A 444 -34.87 -2.47 21.79
C ALA A 444 -34.54 -2.68 23.29
N ASN A 445 -34.34 -3.93 23.70
CA ASN A 445 -33.96 -4.34 25.05
C ASN A 445 -32.49 -4.77 25.16
N PHE A 446 -31.62 -4.27 24.27
CA PHE A 446 -30.21 -4.64 24.21
C PHE A 446 -29.51 -4.56 25.58
N TYR A 447 -29.69 -3.47 26.32
CA TYR A 447 -29.09 -3.26 27.64
C TYR A 447 -29.71 -4.09 28.77
N ASP A 448 -30.86 -4.73 28.54
CA ASP A 448 -31.52 -5.59 29.53
C ASP A 448 -31.22 -7.08 29.30
N VAL A 449 -30.92 -7.48 28.06
CA VAL A 449 -30.83 -8.89 27.65
C VAL A 449 -29.48 -9.28 27.09
N LEU A 450 -28.86 -8.41 26.28
CA LEU A 450 -27.64 -8.74 25.54
C LEU A 450 -26.38 -8.09 26.15
N CYS A 451 -26.54 -7.03 26.95
CA CYS A 451 -25.45 -6.24 27.51
C CYS A 451 -25.48 -6.20 29.04
N GLU A 452 -24.71 -7.04 29.70
CA GLU A 452 -24.57 -7.06 31.16
C GLU A 452 -23.61 -5.96 31.64
N ASN A 453 -24.01 -5.14 32.61
CA ASN A 453 -23.14 -4.11 33.21
C ASN A 453 -22.47 -3.20 32.16
N CYS A 454 -23.23 -2.78 31.15
CA CYS A 454 -22.74 -1.90 30.09
C CYS A 454 -23.09 -0.45 30.36
N VAL A 455 -22.25 0.47 29.88
CA VAL A 455 -22.50 1.90 29.91
C VAL A 455 -22.79 2.38 28.49
N ASN A 456 -23.94 3.04 28.28
CA ASN A 456 -24.19 3.77 27.03
C ASN A 456 -23.59 5.17 27.13
N THR A 457 -22.52 5.44 26.39
CA THR A 457 -21.83 6.73 26.41
C THR A 457 -22.33 7.68 25.33
N VAL A 458 -22.26 8.98 25.62
CA VAL A 458 -22.57 10.09 24.70
C VAL A 458 -21.32 10.92 24.38
N PHE A 459 -21.39 11.80 23.37
CA PHE A 459 -20.26 12.65 22.95
C PHE A 459 -19.63 13.46 24.08
N ASP A 460 -20.44 13.96 25.01
CA ASP A 460 -20.00 14.86 26.08
C ASP A 460 -19.43 14.12 27.29
N ASP A 461 -19.52 12.79 27.33
CA ASP A 461 -18.90 12.01 28.41
C ASP A 461 -17.38 12.07 28.28
N ALA A 462 -16.72 12.19 29.43
CA ALA A 462 -15.30 11.94 29.49
C ALA A 462 -15.03 10.46 29.20
N LEU A 463 -14.09 10.19 28.29
CA LEU A 463 -13.70 8.81 27.93
C LEU A 463 -12.18 8.71 27.76
N PHE A 464 -11.62 9.49 26.84
CA PHE A 464 -10.20 9.50 26.49
C PHE A 464 -9.55 10.85 26.78
N LEU A 465 -8.24 10.85 27.02
CA LEU A 465 -7.45 12.04 27.36
C LEU A 465 -7.43 13.06 26.21
N ASN A 466 -7.09 12.62 25.00
CA ASN A 466 -7.08 13.51 23.84
C ASN A 466 -7.23 12.76 22.51
N ILE A 467 -8.47 12.64 22.05
CA ILE A 467 -8.81 12.03 20.75
C ILE A 467 -8.11 12.73 19.58
N GLY A 468 -7.95 14.06 19.64
CA GLY A 468 -7.35 14.84 18.56
C GLY A 468 -5.83 14.68 18.42
N GLN A 469 -5.19 13.97 19.35
CA GLN A 469 -3.77 13.62 19.32
C GLN A 469 -3.56 12.09 19.34
N ASP A 470 -4.61 11.32 19.06
CA ASP A 470 -4.62 9.85 19.12
C ASP A 470 -4.18 9.30 20.50
N ASP A 471 -4.46 10.06 21.58
CA ASP A 471 -4.20 9.65 22.95
C ASP A 471 -5.47 9.08 23.59
N TYR A 472 -5.58 7.75 23.47
CA TYR A 472 -6.72 6.97 23.95
C TYR A 472 -6.53 6.43 25.37
N ARG A 473 -5.56 6.94 26.14
CA ARG A 473 -5.52 6.70 27.58
C ARG A 473 -6.76 7.29 28.23
N LEU A 474 -7.23 6.67 29.31
CA LEU A 474 -8.50 7.03 29.91
C LEU A 474 -8.43 8.40 30.59
N ASP A 475 -9.48 9.20 30.40
CA ASP A 475 -9.65 10.45 31.15
C ASP A 475 -9.87 10.19 32.65
N SER A 476 -9.49 11.14 33.51
CA SER A 476 -9.69 11.07 34.96
C SER A 476 -11.16 10.90 35.38
N LEU A 477 -12.12 11.35 34.57
CA LEU A 477 -13.55 11.19 34.77
C LEU A 477 -14.17 10.13 33.85
N SER A 478 -13.32 9.31 33.22
CA SER A 478 -13.77 8.35 32.21
C SER A 478 -14.81 7.38 32.74
N VAL A 479 -15.90 7.22 32.00
CA VAL A 479 -16.97 6.27 32.31
C VAL A 479 -16.54 4.81 32.18
N ALA A 480 -15.37 4.53 31.58
CA ALA A 480 -14.78 3.21 31.48
C ALA A 480 -14.11 2.74 32.78
N ARG A 481 -13.88 3.64 33.74
CA ARG A 481 -13.12 3.34 34.94
C ARG A 481 -13.85 2.38 35.88
N ASN A 482 -13.14 1.37 36.37
CA ASN A 482 -13.62 0.30 37.25
C ASN A 482 -14.85 -0.47 36.71
N LEU A 483 -15.13 -0.37 35.41
CA LEU A 483 -16.25 -1.06 34.78
C LEU A 483 -15.94 -2.53 34.50
N GLY A 484 -14.67 -2.82 34.18
CA GLY A 484 -14.19 -4.13 33.77
C GLY A 484 -14.16 -5.15 34.92
N ALA A 485 -14.36 -6.43 34.57
CA ALA A 485 -14.08 -7.53 35.48
C ALA A 485 -12.62 -7.99 35.35
N PHE A 486 -11.96 -8.38 36.44
CA PHE A 486 -10.59 -8.89 36.34
C PHE A 486 -10.55 -10.24 35.59
N LEU A 487 -9.77 -10.30 34.50
CA LEU A 487 -9.53 -11.51 33.73
C LEU A 487 -8.10 -12.01 34.00
N PRO A 488 -7.90 -13.14 34.71
CA PRO A 488 -6.57 -13.63 35.06
C PRO A 488 -5.64 -13.92 33.87
N ALA A 489 -6.22 -14.18 32.70
CA ALA A 489 -5.47 -14.39 31.46
C ALA A 489 -4.91 -13.10 30.84
N LEU A 490 -5.38 -11.93 31.28
CA LEU A 490 -4.98 -10.61 30.78
C LEU A 490 -4.66 -9.66 31.96
N PRO A 491 -3.63 -9.99 32.79
CA PRO A 491 -3.37 -9.28 34.03
C PRO A 491 -2.74 -7.90 33.86
N VAL A 492 -2.27 -7.54 32.65
CA VAL A 492 -1.69 -6.24 32.34
C VAL A 492 -2.31 -5.68 31.06
N ASP A 493 -2.41 -4.37 30.99
CA ASP A 493 -2.96 -3.63 29.86
C ASP A 493 -1.99 -3.52 28.68
N LEU A 494 -2.38 -2.80 27.63
CA LEU A 494 -1.57 -2.66 26.42
C LEU A 494 -0.24 -1.91 26.69
N GLU A 495 -0.19 -1.02 27.67
CA GLU A 495 1.00 -0.26 28.08
C GLU A 495 1.77 -0.92 29.25
N GLY A 496 1.32 -2.09 29.72
CA GLY A 496 1.96 -2.84 30.79
C GLY A 496 1.52 -2.47 32.21
N VAL A 497 0.43 -1.70 32.36
CA VAL A 497 -0.18 -1.37 33.65
C VAL A 497 -0.96 -2.56 34.19
N GLU A 498 -0.74 -2.92 35.46
CA GLU A 498 -1.44 -4.05 36.10
C GLU A 498 -2.94 -3.79 36.23
N ARG A 499 -3.74 -4.84 35.97
CA ARG A 499 -5.17 -4.88 36.25
C ARG A 499 -5.40 -5.51 37.62
N GLU A 500 -6.09 -4.82 38.50
CA GLU A 500 -6.39 -5.34 39.84
C GLU A 500 -7.83 -5.85 39.97
N PRO A 501 -8.07 -6.90 40.79
CA PRO A 501 -9.42 -7.29 41.19
C PRO A 501 -10.22 -6.13 41.81
N GLY A 502 -11.34 -5.76 41.18
CA GLY A 502 -12.21 -4.68 41.65
C GLY A 502 -11.77 -3.26 41.27
N GLY A 503 -10.67 -3.13 40.53
CA GLY A 503 -10.16 -1.86 40.00
C GLY A 503 -9.89 -1.89 38.49
N THR A 504 -10.41 -2.89 37.78
CA THR A 504 -10.14 -3.08 36.35
C THR A 504 -11.01 -2.16 35.51
N ASP A 505 -10.38 -1.36 34.65
CA ASP A 505 -11.09 -0.52 33.69
C ASP A 505 -11.51 -1.31 32.43
N ALA A 506 -12.56 -0.85 31.76
CA ALA A 506 -12.92 -1.34 30.43
C ALA A 506 -11.96 -0.76 29.38
N GLY A 507 -11.75 -1.52 28.30
CA GLY A 507 -10.83 -1.17 27.22
C GLY A 507 -9.44 -1.80 27.36
N ALA A 508 -8.59 -1.47 26.39
CA ALA A 508 -7.22 -1.95 26.27
C ALA A 508 -6.22 -1.26 27.22
N LEU A 509 -6.59 -0.10 27.79
CA LEU A 509 -5.73 0.74 28.61
C LEU A 509 -6.38 0.96 29.98
N GLN A 510 -5.59 0.88 31.06
CA GLN A 510 -5.98 1.29 32.40
C GLN A 510 -5.75 2.79 32.59
N PHE A 511 -6.57 3.38 33.44
CA PHE A 511 -6.36 4.72 33.94
C PHE A 511 -5.16 4.75 34.88
N VAL A 512 -4.22 5.64 34.58
CA VAL A 512 -3.11 5.97 35.46
C VAL A 512 -3.30 7.42 35.95
N PRO A 513 -3.37 7.67 37.26
CA PRO A 513 -3.42 9.03 37.78
C PRO A 513 -2.16 9.80 37.35
N GLU A 514 -2.32 10.99 36.76
CA GLU A 514 -1.20 11.90 36.57
C GLU A 514 -0.62 12.31 37.93
N GLY A 515 0.70 12.19 38.07
CA GLY A 515 1.44 12.47 39.32
C GLY A 515 1.77 13.93 39.56
#